data_AF-X1JNB7-F1
#
_entry.id   AF-X1JNB7-F1
#
_cell.length_a   1.000
_cell.length_b   1.000
_cell.length_c   1.000
_cell.angle_alpha   90.00
_cell.angle_beta   90.00
_cell.angle_gamma   90.00
#
_symmetry.space_group_name_H-M   'P 1'
#
loop_
_entity.id
_entity.type
_entity.pdbx_description
1 polymer ?
#
loop_
_entity_poly.entity_id
_entity_poly.type
_entity_poly.pdbx_seq_one_letter_code
_entity_poly.pdbx_strand_id
1 'polypeptide(L)'
;MIGQVTVAAATAVAGYDLFRDQTWRVSAKTRKLRGCAVAGSTAAGDCYFELYVDQYHIGRFHNLALGWPTRDHIIPLRGNLVPPGATISAIMGVAPTTNPINVVLY
;
A
#
# COMPACT_ATOMS: atom_id res chain seq x y z
N MET A 1 -12.60 -2.34 -2.47
CA MET A 1 -11.38 -3.16 -2.54
C MET A 1 -10.92 -3.12 -3.97
N ILE A 2 -9.78 -2.48 -4.20
CA ILE A 2 -9.11 -2.39 -5.50
C ILE A 2 -8.16 -3.58 -5.68
N GLY A 3 -7.41 -3.93 -4.64
CA GLY A 3 -6.44 -5.02 -4.70
C GLY A 3 -5.76 -5.30 -3.36
N GLN A 4 -4.95 -6.35 -3.35
CA GLN A 4 -4.12 -6.74 -2.22
C GLN A 4 -2.78 -7.23 -2.71
N VAL A 5 -1.74 -7.06 -1.90
CA VAL A 5 -0.40 -7.58 -2.20
C VAL A 5 0.29 -8.05 -0.93
N THR A 6 1.11 -9.08 -1.10
CA THR A 6 2.06 -9.57 -0.11
C THR A 6 3.44 -9.52 -0.74
N VAL A 7 4.36 -8.78 -0.12
CA VAL A 7 5.74 -8.68 -0.59
C VAL A 7 6.66 -9.18 0.50
N ALA A 8 7.59 -10.08 0.13
CA ALA A 8 8.59 -10.60 1.04
C ALA A 8 9.49 -9.47 1.58
N ALA A 9 9.90 -9.58 2.85
CA ALA A 9 10.71 -8.54 3.49
C ALA A 9 12.01 -8.24 2.75
N ALA A 10 12.66 -9.29 2.23
CA ALA A 10 13.89 -9.18 1.44
C ALA A 10 13.71 -8.39 0.13
N THR A 11 12.49 -8.28 -0.39
CA THR A 11 12.17 -7.55 -1.63
C THR A 11 11.66 -6.14 -1.35
N ALA A 12 10.92 -5.96 -0.25
CA ALA A 12 10.30 -4.70 0.14
C ALA A 12 11.32 -3.67 0.70
N VAL A 13 12.44 -3.49 0.01
CA VAL A 13 13.50 -2.53 0.37
C VAL A 13 13.03 -1.08 0.15
N ALA A 14 13.70 -0.12 0.80
CA ALA A 14 13.41 1.30 0.59
C ALA A 14 13.51 1.68 -0.90
N GLY A 15 12.54 2.45 -1.39
CA GLY A 15 12.38 2.82 -2.80
C GLY A 15 11.67 1.77 -3.67
N TYR A 16 11.39 0.57 -3.15
CA TYR A 16 10.66 -0.45 -3.91
C TYR A 16 9.18 -0.11 -4.02
N ASP A 17 8.61 -0.25 -5.23
CA ASP A 17 7.16 -0.13 -5.44
C ASP A 17 6.45 -1.46 -5.17
N LEU A 18 5.71 -1.53 -4.07
CA LEU A 18 4.95 -2.72 -3.67
C LEU A 18 3.91 -3.13 -4.71
N PHE A 19 3.43 -2.20 -5.55
CA PHE A 19 2.39 -2.47 -6.54
C PHE A 19 2.94 -2.70 -7.95
N ARG A 20 4.27 -2.79 -8.09
CA ARG A 20 4.96 -2.86 -9.40
C ARG A 20 4.37 -3.91 -10.33
N ASP A 21 4.17 -5.13 -9.84
CA ASP A 21 3.74 -6.28 -10.66
C ASP A 21 2.21 -6.51 -10.62
N GLN A 22 1.46 -5.53 -10.13
CA GLN A 22 0.02 -5.65 -9.95
C GLN A 22 -0.73 -5.07 -11.15
N THR A 23 -1.56 -5.90 -11.79
CA THR A 23 -2.37 -5.47 -12.95
C THR A 23 -3.41 -4.41 -12.57
N TRP A 24 -3.91 -4.44 -11.33
CA TRP A 24 -4.89 -3.48 -10.81
C TRP A 24 -4.31 -2.10 -10.49
N ARG A 25 -2.96 -1.95 -10.53
CA ARG A 25 -2.29 -0.66 -10.31
C ARG A 25 -2.68 0.38 -11.37
N VAL A 26 -2.94 -0.07 -12.60
CA VAL A 26 -3.46 0.75 -13.72
C VAL A 26 -4.82 0.19 -14.15
N SER A 27 -5.77 1.07 -14.49
CA SER A 27 -7.06 0.63 -15.02
C SER A 27 -7.62 1.64 -16.01
N ALA A 28 -8.36 1.16 -17.00
CA ALA A 28 -9.11 1.99 -17.93
C ALA A 28 -10.38 2.62 -17.31
N LYS A 29 -10.73 2.23 -16.07
CA LYS A 29 -11.89 2.77 -15.35
C LYS A 29 -11.44 3.73 -14.25
N THR A 30 -12.25 4.75 -14.00
CA THR A 30 -12.10 5.64 -12.84
C THR A 30 -12.21 4.83 -11.55
N ARG A 31 -11.29 5.04 -10.62
CA ARG A 31 -11.25 4.38 -9.31
C ARG A 31 -11.30 5.43 -8.21
N LYS A 32 -11.76 5.04 -7.02
CA LYS A 32 -11.81 5.93 -5.85
C LYS A 32 -11.17 5.21 -4.67
N LEU A 33 -10.08 5.77 -4.15
CA LEU A 33 -9.35 5.22 -3.01
C LEU A 33 -10.12 5.54 -1.73
N ARG A 34 -10.67 4.51 -1.09
CA ARG A 34 -11.52 4.64 0.11
C ARG A 34 -10.77 4.33 1.40
N GLY A 35 -9.70 3.56 1.33
CA GLY A 35 -8.88 3.26 2.49
C GLY A 35 -7.69 2.39 2.14
N CYS A 36 -6.78 2.26 3.10
CA CYS A 36 -5.62 1.40 2.99
C CYS A 36 -5.37 0.72 4.33
N ALA A 37 -5.10 -0.58 4.31
CA ALA A 37 -4.70 -1.35 5.48
C ALA A 37 -3.33 -1.98 5.25
N VAL A 38 -2.47 -1.88 6.26
CA VAL A 38 -1.07 -2.33 6.20
C VAL A 38 -0.74 -3.11 7.45
N ALA A 39 -0.23 -4.32 7.28
CA ALA A 39 0.26 -5.15 8.38
C ALA A 39 1.45 -6.00 7.92
N GLY A 40 2.22 -6.52 8.86
CA GLY A 40 3.43 -7.28 8.60
C GLY A 40 4.62 -6.74 9.37
N SER A 41 5.82 -7.01 8.87
CA SER A 41 7.07 -6.67 9.55
C SER A 41 7.15 -7.22 10.99
N THR A 42 8.01 -6.64 11.83
CA THR A 42 8.40 -7.20 13.13
C THR A 42 7.74 -6.48 14.30
N ALA A 43 7.40 -5.20 14.14
CA ALA A 43 6.64 -4.44 15.13
C ALA A 43 5.71 -3.43 14.44
N ALA A 44 4.55 -3.15 15.03
CA ALA A 44 3.68 -2.09 14.51
C ALA A 44 4.40 -0.74 14.54
N GLY A 45 4.34 0.00 13.43
CA GLY A 45 4.97 1.29 13.25
C GLY A 45 6.42 1.25 12.77
N ASP A 46 7.04 0.07 12.65
CA ASP A 46 8.46 -0.07 12.30
C ASP A 46 8.76 0.18 10.82
N CYS A 47 7.78 0.01 9.93
CA CYS A 47 7.93 0.20 8.50
C CYS A 47 6.78 1.04 7.93
N TYR A 48 7.04 1.68 6.79
CA TYR A 48 6.03 2.48 6.11
C TYR A 48 6.28 2.56 4.61
N PHE A 49 5.20 2.81 3.87
CA PHE A 49 5.26 3.25 2.49
C PHE A 49 4.49 4.54 2.29
N GLU A 50 4.78 5.18 1.17
CA GLU A 50 4.07 6.36 0.70
C GLU A 50 3.22 5.97 -0.51
N LEU A 51 1.94 6.32 -0.44
CA LEU A 51 0.97 6.04 -1.50
C LEU A 51 0.94 7.21 -2.47
N TYR A 52 1.07 6.90 -3.75
CA TYR A 52 1.04 7.86 -4.84
C TYR A 52 -0.05 7.49 -5.86
N VAL A 53 -0.62 8.53 -6.45
CA VAL A 53 -1.39 8.43 -7.69
C VAL A 53 -0.64 9.27 -8.73
N ASP A 54 0.00 8.60 -9.68
CA ASP A 54 1.02 9.16 -10.56
C ASP A 54 2.12 9.88 -9.74
N GLN A 55 2.15 11.21 -9.76
CA GLN A 55 3.09 12.04 -8.99
C GLN A 55 2.47 12.68 -7.74
N TYR A 56 1.17 12.49 -7.53
CA TYR A 56 0.46 13.07 -6.39
C TYR A 56 0.59 12.20 -5.15
N HIS A 57 1.22 12.75 -4.11
CA HIS A 57 1.35 12.09 -2.81
C HIS A 57 0.02 12.08 -2.07
N ILE A 58 -0.50 10.89 -1.79
CA ILE A 58 -1.76 10.68 -1.07
C ILE A 58 -1.52 10.70 0.45
N GLY A 59 -0.44 10.07 0.89
CA GLY A 59 -0.13 9.94 2.31
C GLY A 59 0.83 8.80 2.61
N ARG A 60 1.28 8.78 3.86
CA ARG A 60 2.17 7.77 4.42
C ARG A 60 1.39 6.77 5.27
N PHE A 61 1.68 5.49 5.11
CA PHE A 61 1.02 4.40 5.83
C PHE A 61 2.04 3.53 6.54
N HIS A 62 1.93 3.50 7.86
CA HIS A 62 2.70 2.60 8.71
C HIS A 62 1.99 1.25 8.84
N ASN A 63 2.75 0.18 9.03
CA ASN A 63 2.17 -1.09 9.44
C ASN A 63 1.53 -0.97 10.82
N LEU A 64 0.25 -1.32 10.94
CA LEU A 64 -0.49 -1.16 12.21
C LEU A 64 -0.49 -2.42 13.07
N ALA A 65 -0.19 -3.57 12.46
CA ALA A 65 -0.19 -4.86 13.11
C ALA A 65 0.85 -5.77 12.47
N LEU A 66 1.17 -6.87 13.17
CA LEU A 66 1.90 -7.99 12.59
C LEU A 66 0.95 -8.89 11.79
N GLY A 67 1.48 -9.67 10.85
CA GLY A 67 0.70 -10.63 10.08
C GLY A 67 -0.18 -9.97 9.01
N TRP A 68 -1.46 -10.30 8.99
CA TRP A 68 -2.40 -9.89 7.93
C TRP A 68 -3.33 -8.75 8.37
N PRO A 69 -3.58 -7.74 7.52
CA PRO A 69 -4.51 -6.66 7.87
C PRO A 69 -5.96 -7.15 7.93
N THR A 70 -6.67 -6.83 9.02
CA THR A 70 -8.11 -7.03 9.18
C THR A 70 -8.85 -5.73 8.86
N ARG A 71 -10.19 -5.76 8.92
CA ARG A 71 -11.01 -4.55 8.70
C ARG A 71 -10.74 -3.44 9.71
N ASP A 72 -10.27 -3.78 10.91
CA ASP A 72 -9.98 -2.81 11.96
C ASP A 72 -8.71 -2.00 11.68
N HIS A 73 -7.85 -2.49 10.78
CA HIS A 73 -6.61 -1.82 10.37
C HIS A 73 -6.78 -0.92 9.14
N ILE A 74 -8.01 -0.71 8.67
CA ILE A 74 -8.27 0.15 7.51
C ILE A 74 -8.17 1.62 7.94
N ILE A 75 -7.15 2.31 7.43
CA ILE A 75 -7.07 3.76 7.51
C ILE A 75 -7.95 4.34 6.40
N PRO A 76 -9.01 5.10 6.73
CA PRO A 76 -9.90 5.67 5.73
C PRO A 76 -9.19 6.77 4.94
N LEU A 77 -9.39 6.75 3.63
CA LEU A 77 -8.95 7.80 2.71
C LEU A 77 -10.13 8.70 2.38
N ARG A 78 -9.85 9.98 2.07
CA ARG A 78 -10.88 10.98 1.74
C ARG A 78 -11.63 10.71 0.42
N GLY A 79 -11.45 9.54 -0.19
CA GLY A 79 -12.08 9.22 -1.46
C GLY A 79 -11.32 9.82 -2.63
N ASN A 80 -10.00 9.73 -2.64
CA ASN A 80 -9.17 10.32 -3.68
C ASN A 80 -9.49 9.67 -5.02
N LEU A 81 -9.83 10.51 -6.00
CA LEU A 81 -10.19 10.06 -7.34
C LEU A 81 -8.92 9.69 -8.11
N VAL A 82 -8.91 8.50 -8.69
CA VAL A 82 -7.85 8.01 -9.57
C VAL A 82 -8.41 8.00 -10.98
N PRO A 83 -7.95 8.89 -11.87
CA PRO A 83 -8.45 8.94 -13.23
C PRO A 83 -8.10 7.66 -14.00
N PRO A 84 -8.82 7.36 -15.10
CA PRO A 84 -8.45 6.31 -16.02
C PRO A 84 -6.99 6.45 -16.48
N GLY A 85 -6.25 5.34 -16.52
CA GLY A 85 -4.85 5.32 -16.96
C GLY A 85 -3.82 5.74 -15.90
N ALA A 86 -4.24 6.39 -14.80
CA ALA A 86 -3.32 6.75 -13.71
C ALA A 86 -2.77 5.51 -13.00
N THR A 87 -1.50 5.59 -12.64
CA THR A 87 -0.78 4.54 -11.91
C THR A 87 -0.90 4.78 -10.41
N ILE A 88 -1.31 3.74 -9.69
CA ILE A 88 -1.23 3.73 -8.23
C ILE A 88 0.10 3.06 -7.85
N SER A 89 0.92 3.75 -7.06
CA SER A 89 2.21 3.23 -6.60
C SER A 89 2.29 3.32 -5.08
N ALA A 90 2.93 2.32 -4.47
CA ALA A 90 3.19 2.28 -3.04
C ALA A 90 4.69 2.13 -2.83
N ILE A 91 5.37 3.26 -2.64
CA ILE A 91 6.82 3.31 -2.56
C ILE A 91 7.24 3.12 -1.11
N MET A 92 8.04 2.08 -0.84
CA MET A 92 8.58 1.84 0.49
C MET A 92 9.49 2.98 0.92
N GLY A 93 9.21 3.57 2.09
CA GLY A 93 10.12 4.52 2.73
C GLY A 93 11.09 3.83 3.67
N VAL A 94 10.56 2.99 4.56
CA VAL A 94 11.34 2.15 5.47
C VAL A 94 10.94 0.69 5.26
N ALA A 95 11.93 -0.16 4.99
CA ALA A 95 11.75 -1.57 4.70
C ALA A 95 11.25 -2.36 5.93
N PRO A 96 10.42 -3.41 5.75
CA PRO A 96 10.06 -4.32 6.83
C PRO A 96 11.25 -5.20 7.20
N THR A 97 11.35 -5.60 8.47
CA THR A 97 12.57 -6.23 8.99
C THR A 97 12.57 -7.74 8.82
N THR A 98 11.51 -8.42 9.28
CA THR A 98 11.53 -9.90 9.40
C THR A 98 10.39 -10.58 8.65
N ASN A 99 9.17 -10.03 8.71
CA ASN A 99 8.00 -10.63 8.07
C ASN A 99 7.63 -9.88 6.77
N PRO A 100 6.97 -10.56 5.82
CA PRO A 100 6.43 -9.89 4.64
C PRO A 100 5.51 -8.73 5.03
N ILE A 101 5.41 -7.74 4.13
CA ILE A 101 4.45 -6.65 4.23
C ILE A 101 3.22 -6.98 3.41
N ASN A 102 2.06 -6.81 4.03
CA ASN A 102 0.74 -7.08 3.46
C ASN A 102 -0.02 -5.77 3.36
N VAL A 103 -0.51 -5.46 2.16
CA VAL A 103 -1.24 -4.23 1.89
C VAL A 103 -2.56 -4.57 1.23
N VAL A 104 -3.65 -3.98 1.75
CA VAL A 104 -4.97 -4.05 1.14
C VAL A 104 -5.42 -2.64 0.81
N LEU A 105 -5.78 -2.41 -0.45
CA LEU A 105 -6.24 -1.12 -0.95
C LEU A 105 -7.73 -1.17 -1.28
N TYR A 106 -8.50 -0.19 -0.80
CA TYR A 106 -9.96 -0.15 -0.89
C TYR A 106 -10.51 0.75 -1.98
#